data_AF-A0A9N8W697-F1
#
_entry.id   AF-A0A9N8W697-F1
#
_cell.length_a   1.000
_cell.length_b   1.000
_cell.length_c   1.000
_cell.angle_alpha   90.00
_cell.angle_beta   90.00
_cell.angle_gamma   90.00
#
_symmetry.space_group_name_H-M   'P 1'
#
loop_
_entity.id
_entity.type
_entity.pdbx_description
1 polymer ?
#
loop_
_entity_poly.entity_id
_entity_poly.type
_entity_poly.pdbx_seq_one_letter_code
_entity_poly.pdbx_strand_id
1 'polypeptide(L)'
;SEPLFPPLLWSVTDNIEYSFPRTQNNVEVWHRRWEILVGRAHASRSLQRKQDHEREDRIQTVYYDHKNRELMDYLREIAHNLSF
;
A
#
# COMPACT_ATOMS: atom_id res chain seq x y z
N SER A 1 0.62 16.48 -37.33
CA SER A 1 1.61 17.06 -36.40
C SER A 1 2.65 16.01 -36.09
N GLU A 2 3.94 16.37 -36.09
CA GLU A 2 5.00 15.45 -35.67
C GLU A 2 4.93 15.18 -34.16
N PRO A 3 5.22 13.95 -33.71
CA PRO A 3 5.18 13.62 -32.29
C PRO A 3 6.29 14.36 -31.56
N LEU A 4 5.96 14.88 -30.38
CA LEU A 4 6.90 15.61 -29.50
C LEU A 4 8.12 14.77 -29.12
N PHE A 5 8.01 13.44 -29.21
CA PHE A 5 9.09 12.50 -28.98
C PHE A 5 9.16 11.43 -30.09
N PRO A 6 10.36 11.11 -30.60
CA PRO A 6 10.55 10.07 -31.62
C PRO A 6 9.90 8.73 -31.25
N PRO A 7 9.21 8.05 -32.19
CA PRO A 7 8.66 6.70 -32.00
C PRO A 7 9.65 5.70 -31.39
N LEU A 8 10.91 5.80 -31.78
CA LEU A 8 12.01 4.97 -31.30
C LEU A 8 12.19 5.01 -29.77
N LEU A 9 11.80 6.11 -29.10
CA LEU A 9 11.95 6.23 -27.64
C LEU A 9 10.84 5.53 -26.84
N TRP A 10 9.74 5.13 -27.49
CA TRP A 10 8.60 4.44 -26.85
C TRP A 10 8.17 3.17 -27.59
N SER A 11 8.86 2.83 -28.68
CA SER A 11 8.71 1.58 -29.40
C SER A 11 9.09 0.40 -28.50
N VAL A 12 8.08 -0.36 -28.07
CA VAL A 12 8.27 -1.54 -27.22
C VAL A 12 8.98 -2.65 -28.00
N THR A 13 8.81 -2.72 -29.32
CA THR A 13 9.44 -3.72 -30.18
C THR A 13 10.96 -3.53 -30.23
N ASP A 14 11.44 -2.30 -30.42
CA ASP A 14 12.88 -2.02 -30.52
C ASP A 14 13.57 -2.20 -29.16
N ASN A 15 12.89 -1.86 -28.07
CA ASN A 15 13.41 -2.09 -26.71
C ASN A 15 13.62 -3.58 -26.39
N ILE A 16 12.76 -4.45 -26.93
CA ILE A 16 12.90 -5.90 -26.80
C ILE A 16 14.02 -6.42 -27.71
N GLU A 17 14.07 -5.95 -28.96
CA GLU A 17 15.07 -6.36 -29.95
C GLU A 17 16.50 -6.00 -29.53
N TYR A 18 16.70 -4.79 -29.01
CA TYR A 18 18.02 -4.30 -28.58
C TYR A 18 18.34 -4.53 -27.09
N SER A 19 17.45 -5.21 -26.35
CA SER A 19 17.62 -5.54 -24.92
C SER A 19 17.96 -4.32 -24.04
N PHE A 20 17.43 -3.14 -24.39
CA PHE A 20 17.65 -1.95 -23.58
C PHE A 20 17.02 -2.13 -22.19
N PRO A 21 17.72 -1.75 -21.10
CA PRO A 21 17.21 -1.92 -19.75
C PRO A 21 15.88 -1.17 -19.63
N ARG A 22 14.87 -1.89 -19.15
CA ARG A 22 13.50 -1.37 -18.99
C ARG A 22 13.58 -0.12 -18.10
N THR A 23 13.40 1.07 -18.69
CA THR A 23 13.40 2.36 -18.00
C THR A 23 12.21 2.55 -17.04
N GLN A 24 11.48 1.46 -16.77
CA GLN A 24 10.26 1.40 -15.99
C GLN A 24 10.47 1.92 -14.56
N ASN A 25 11.68 1.88 -13.98
CA ASN A 25 11.94 2.47 -12.67
C ASN A 25 11.60 3.98 -12.64
N ASN A 26 11.93 4.74 -13.69
CA ASN A 26 11.60 6.15 -13.75
C ASN A 26 10.09 6.39 -13.94
N VAL A 27 9.43 5.51 -14.71
CA VAL A 27 7.97 5.54 -14.91
C VAL A 27 7.22 5.18 -13.63
N GLU A 28 7.68 4.16 -12.90
CA GLU A 28 7.13 3.73 -11.60
C GLU A 28 7.33 4.81 -10.54
N VAL A 29 8.51 5.45 -10.48
CA VAL A 29 8.78 6.56 -9.57
C VAL A 29 7.90 7.76 -9.90
N TRP A 30 7.73 8.10 -11.18
CA TRP A 30 6.82 9.17 -11.60
C TRP A 30 5.36 8.84 -11.24
N HIS A 31 4.90 7.63 -11.53
CA HIS A 31 3.55 7.18 -11.21
C HIS A 31 3.29 7.21 -9.71
N ARG A 32 4.26 6.76 -8.89
CA ARG A 32 4.18 6.83 -7.42
C ARG A 32 4.12 8.27 -6.91
N ARG A 33 4.86 9.19 -7.53
CA ARG A 33 4.80 10.63 -7.22
C ARG A 33 3.44 11.23 -7.60
N TRP A 34 2.90 10.86 -8.76
CA TRP A 34 1.57 11.28 -9.21
C TRP A 34 0.46 10.81 -8.27
N GLU A 35 0.48 9.54 -7.85
CA GLU A 35 -0.47 8.98 -6.88
C GLU A 35 -0.41 9.67 -5.50
N ILE A 36 0.76 10.17 -5.11
CA ILE A 36 0.93 11.01 -3.91
C ILE A 36 0.32 12.39 -4.13
N LEU A 37 0.61 13.03 -5.28
CA LEU A 37 0.14 14.38 -5.62
C LEU A 37 -1.39 14.45 -5.79
N VAL A 38 -1.98 13.42 -6.40
CA VAL A 38 -3.44 13.29 -6.57
C VAL A 38 -4.13 12.84 -5.26
N GLY A 39 -3.36 12.64 -4.17
CA GLY A 39 -3.90 12.33 -2.84
C GLY A 39 -4.47 10.91 -2.69
N ARG A 40 -4.55 10.13 -3.78
CA ARG A 40 -5.03 8.75 -3.80
C ARG A 40 -4.24 7.83 -2.88
N ALA A 41 -2.92 8.00 -2.86
CA ALA A 41 -2.07 7.22 -1.99
C ALA A 41 -2.00 7.77 -0.54
N HIS A 42 -2.34 9.03 -0.30
CA HIS A 42 -2.24 9.65 1.03
C HIS A 42 -3.50 9.39 1.86
N ALA A 43 -4.69 9.53 1.24
CA ALA A 43 -5.97 9.27 1.90
C ALA A 43 -6.12 7.79 2.28
N SER A 44 -5.75 6.86 1.38
CA SER A 44 -5.76 5.42 1.64
C SER A 44 -4.78 5.03 2.75
N ARG A 45 -3.53 5.51 2.69
CA ARG A 45 -2.52 5.24 3.73
C ARG A 45 -2.86 5.89 5.07
N SER A 46 -3.45 7.08 5.10
CA SER A 46 -3.87 7.69 6.37
C SER A 46 -5.06 6.96 6.99
N LEU A 47 -6.01 6.48 6.18
CA LEU A 47 -7.14 5.72 6.66
C LEU A 47 -6.70 4.36 7.22
N GLN A 48 -5.82 3.67 6.50
CA GLN A 48 -5.24 2.40 6.94
C GLN A 48 -4.46 2.59 8.26
N ARG A 49 -3.58 3.59 8.33
CA ARG A 49 -2.83 3.91 9.56
C ARG A 49 -3.75 4.21 10.74
N LYS A 50 -4.87 4.89 10.51
CA LYS A 50 -5.84 5.20 11.55
C LYS A 50 -6.53 3.91 12.04
N GLN A 51 -6.96 3.04 11.13
CA GLN A 51 -7.54 1.74 11.47
C GLN A 51 -6.55 0.84 12.21
N ASP A 52 -5.29 0.81 11.78
CA ASP A 52 -4.22 0.05 12.40
C ASP A 52 -3.97 0.55 13.84
N HIS A 53 -3.94 1.87 14.05
CA HIS A 53 -3.77 2.48 15.37
C HIS A 53 -4.96 2.16 16.31
N GLU A 54 -6.20 2.33 15.83
CA GLU A 54 -7.41 1.98 16.60
C GLU A 54 -7.45 0.48 16.97
N ARG A 55 -6.95 -0.37 16.08
CA ARG A 55 -6.82 -1.82 16.31
C ARG A 55 -5.77 -2.13 17.38
N GLU A 56 -4.61 -1.46 17.35
CA GLU A 56 -3.56 -1.62 18.36
C GLU A 56 -4.07 -1.21 19.75
N ASP A 57 -4.76 -0.06 19.87
CA ASP A 57 -5.36 0.40 21.12
C ASP A 57 -6.37 -0.61 21.69
N ARG A 58 -7.19 -1.22 20.83
CA ARG A 58 -8.13 -2.27 21.24
C ARG A 58 -7.44 -3.53 21.76
N ILE A 59 -6.43 -4.02 21.04
CA ILE A 59 -5.66 -5.20 21.46
C ILE A 59 -4.98 -4.94 22.80
N GLN A 60 -4.40 -3.76 22.96
CA GLN A 60 -3.73 -3.34 24.18
C GLN A 60 -4.72 -3.29 25.37
N THR A 61 -5.93 -2.79 25.15
CA THR A 61 -7.00 -2.77 26.16
C THR A 61 -7.40 -4.18 26.60
N VAL A 62 -7.63 -5.09 25.65
CA VAL A 62 -7.99 -6.50 25.93
C VAL A 62 -6.86 -7.23 26.66
N TYR A 63 -5.60 -6.96 26.28
CA TYR A 63 -4.43 -7.52 26.94
C TYR A 63 -4.30 -7.06 28.39
N TYR A 64 -4.50 -5.77 28.69
CA TYR A 64 -4.41 -5.30 30.08
C TYR A 64 -5.53 -5.85 30.97
N ASP A 65 -6.69 -6.14 30.40
CA ASP A 65 -7.85 -6.65 31.11
C ASP A 65 -7.94 -8.19 31.15
N HIS A 66 -6.92 -8.91 30.65
CA HIS A 66 -6.97 -10.37 30.45
C HIS A 66 -7.27 -11.17 31.73
N LYS A 67 -6.89 -10.67 32.91
CA LYS A 67 -7.11 -11.37 34.19
C LYS A 67 -8.55 -11.26 34.68
N ASN A 68 -9.33 -10.32 34.15
CA ASN A 68 -10.73 -10.09 34.54
C ASN A 68 -11.71 -10.73 33.56
N ARG A 69 -11.23 -11.50 32.57
CA ARG A 69 -12.03 -12.13 31.51
C ARG A 69 -11.93 -13.64 31.59
N GLU A 70 -13.00 -14.33 31.21
CA GLU A 70 -12.92 -15.76 30.96
C GLU A 70 -12.00 -16.03 29.76
N LEU A 71 -11.18 -17.08 29.86
CA LEU A 71 -10.14 -17.40 28.85
C LEU A 71 -10.70 -17.47 27.42
N MET A 72 -11.89 -18.03 27.25
CA MET A 72 -12.52 -18.17 25.94
C MET A 72 -12.99 -16.83 25.36
N ASP A 73 -13.49 -15.92 26.20
CA ASP A 73 -13.90 -14.58 25.77
C ASP A 73 -12.69 -13.71 25.42
N TYR A 74 -11.61 -13.80 26.20
CA TYR A 74 -10.34 -13.16 25.88
C TYR A 74 -9.80 -13.61 24.51
N LEU A 75 -9.75 -14.92 24.27
CA LEU A 75 -9.25 -15.47 22.99
C LEU A 75 -10.13 -15.09 21.80
N ARG A 76 -11.46 -15.04 21.99
CA ARG A 76 -12.41 -14.60 20.95
C ARG A 76 -12.19 -13.13 20.57
N GLU A 77 -11.98 -12.25 21.56
CA GLU A 77 -11.72 -10.84 21.31
C GLU A 77 -10.39 -10.64 20.58
N ILE A 78 -9.33 -11.37 20.95
CA ILE A 78 -8.05 -11.33 20.22
C ILE A 78 -8.22 -11.80 18.76
N ALA A 79 -8.95 -12.90 18.54
CA ALA A 79 -9.19 -13.43 17.20
C ALA A 79 -9.99 -12.46 16.31
N HIS A 80 -11.01 -11.79 16.87
CA HIS A 80 -11.81 -10.80 16.15
C HIS A 80 -10.98 -9.59 15.69
N ASN A 81 -9.92 -9.24 16.42
CA ASN A 81 -8.99 -8.19 16.01
C ASN A 81 -7.96 -8.66 14.96
N LEU A 82 -7.83 -9.96 14.71
CA LEU A 82 -6.86 -10.53 13.75
C LEU A 82 -7.50 -10.96 12.43
N SER A 83 -8.83 -11.02 12.33
CA SER A 83 -9.50 -11.31 11.06
C SER A 83 -9.39 -10.12 10.10
N PHE A 84 -8.83 -10.38 8.91
CA PHE A 84 -8.67 -9.43 7.81
C PHE A 84 -9.97 -9.18 7.05
#